data_AF-A0A6J5WBU6-F1
#
_entry.id   AF-A0A6J5WBU6-F1
#
_cell.length_a   1.000
_cell.length_b   1.000
_cell.length_c   1.000
_cell.angle_alpha   90.00
_cell.angle_beta   90.00
_cell.angle_gamma   90.00
#
_symmetry.space_group_name_H-M   'P 1'
#
loop_
_entity.id
_entity.type
_entity.pdbx_description
1 polymer ?
#
loop_
_entity_poly.entity_id
_entity_poly.type
_entity_poly.pdbx_seq_one_letter_code
_entity_poly.pdbx_strand_id
1 'polypeptide(L)'
;MFNPAYHGLDNTEPEVLSPYLSRLVQNTFEGLEDSGCIKMNEDNVEPTMLGSIASRYYLSYMTVSMFGSNIGSDTSSCISYLLLLNITQFLCGITRQ
;
A
#
# COMPACT_ATOMS: atom_id res chain seq x y z
N MET A 1 4.68 -12.83 -22.61
CA MET A 1 4.48 -11.76 -23.61
C MET A 1 4.40 -10.44 -22.87
N PHE A 2 5.38 -9.56 -23.04
CA PHE A 2 5.38 -8.22 -22.47
C PHE A 2 4.58 -7.32 -23.43
N ASN A 3 3.45 -6.77 -23.00
CA ASN A 3 2.64 -5.89 -23.84
C ASN A 3 2.89 -4.43 -23.42
N PRO A 4 3.83 -3.72 -24.06
CA PRO A 4 4.17 -2.33 -23.71
C PRO A 4 2.99 -1.37 -23.85
N ALA A 5 2.10 -1.60 -24.82
CA ALA A 5 0.91 -0.78 -25.02
C ALA A 5 -0.08 -0.87 -23.84
N TYR A 6 -0.09 -1.96 -23.08
CA TYR A 6 -0.91 -2.11 -21.87
C TYR A 6 -0.42 -1.20 -20.72
N HIS A 7 0.86 -0.83 -20.73
CA HIS A 7 1.48 0.06 -19.76
C HIS A 7 1.66 1.49 -20.28
N GLY A 8 1.04 1.83 -21.42
CA GLY A 8 1.15 3.16 -22.03
C GLY A 8 2.54 3.48 -22.59
N LEU A 9 3.34 2.47 -22.90
CA LEU A 9 4.66 2.62 -23.51
C LEU A 9 4.57 2.43 -25.04
N ASP A 10 5.04 3.42 -25.80
CA ASP A 10 5.09 3.35 -27.27
C ASP A 10 6.14 2.34 -27.78
N ASN A 11 7.20 2.08 -27.00
CA ASN A 11 8.28 1.15 -27.36
C ASN A 11 8.84 0.41 -26.15
N THR A 12 9.23 -0.86 -26.35
CA THR A 12 9.83 -1.76 -25.34
C THR A 12 11.35 -1.69 -25.28
N GLU A 13 11.95 -0.63 -25.82
CA GLU A 13 13.39 -0.43 -25.79
C GLU A 13 13.87 -0.35 -24.33
N PRO A 14 15.00 -1.00 -23.97
CA PRO A 14 15.52 -0.99 -22.61
C PRO A 14 15.81 0.43 -22.09
N GLU A 15 16.05 1.38 -22.99
CA GLU A 15 16.23 2.80 -22.69
C GLU A 15 14.95 3.50 -22.18
N VAL A 16 13.76 3.01 -22.56
CA VAL A 16 12.47 3.57 -22.12
C VAL A 16 11.87 2.74 -20.98
N LEU A 17 12.08 1.42 -21.01
CA LEU A 17 11.54 0.51 -20.00
C LEU A 17 12.21 0.70 -18.63
N SER A 18 13.53 0.83 -18.59
CA SER A 18 14.27 1.01 -17.33
C SER A 18 13.82 2.26 -16.56
N PRO A 19 13.78 3.47 -17.14
CA PRO A 19 13.30 4.65 -16.42
C PRO A 19 11.80 4.60 -16.10
N TYR A 20 10.97 3.94 -16.93
CA TYR A 20 9.55 3.74 -16.61
C TYR A 20 9.38 2.88 -15.35
N LEU A 21 10.06 1.74 -15.27
CA LEU A 21 10.00 0.86 -14.10
C LEU A 21 10.57 1.55 -12.86
N SER A 22 11.67 2.29 -12.99
CA SER A 22 12.22 3.09 -11.89
C SER A 22 11.22 4.14 -11.39
N ARG A 23 10.54 4.85 -12.30
CA ARG A 23 9.48 5.82 -11.91
C ARG A 23 8.29 5.13 -11.25
N LEU A 24 7.86 3.98 -11.77
CA LEU A 24 6.77 3.22 -11.16
C LEU A 24 7.11 2.80 -9.73
N VAL A 25 8.31 2.26 -9.53
CA VAL A 25 8.81 1.85 -8.21
C VAL A 25 8.91 3.06 -7.28
N GLN A 26 9.48 4.17 -7.75
CA GLN A 26 9.58 5.41 -6.98
C GLN A 26 8.20 5.92 -6.55
N ASN A 27 7.25 6.03 -7.48
CA ASN A 27 5.88 6.46 -7.19
C ASN A 27 5.18 5.54 -6.17
N THR A 28 5.44 4.22 -6.23
CA THR A 28 4.87 3.29 -5.25
C THR A 28 5.49 3.46 -3.86
N PHE A 29 6.80 3.72 -3.77
CA PHE A 29 7.47 3.98 -2.51
C PHE A 29 6.98 5.28 -1.88
N GLU A 30 6.83 6.35 -2.66
CA GLU A 30 6.26 7.62 -2.22
C GLU A 30 4.84 7.43 -1.68
N GLY A 31 3.96 6.72 -2.40
CA GLY A 31 2.61 6.44 -1.92
C GLY A 31 2.55 5.59 -0.64
N LEU A 32 3.51 4.69 -0.44
CA LEU A 32 3.63 3.89 0.78
C LEU A 32 4.16 4.70 1.96
N GLU A 33 5.06 5.65 1.72
CA GLU A 33 5.59 6.57 2.73
C GLU A 33 4.51 7.59 3.15
N ASP A 34 3.78 8.17 2.20
CA ASP A 34 2.64 9.05 2.46
C ASP A 34 1.53 8.35 3.26
N SER A 35 1.37 7.05 3.04
CA SER A 35 0.45 6.19 3.77
C SER A 35 0.94 5.82 5.17
N GLY A 36 2.16 6.22 5.54
CA GLY A 36 2.80 5.87 6.79
C GLY A 36 3.10 4.38 6.94
N CYS A 37 3.12 3.61 5.85
CA CYS A 37 3.37 2.16 5.85
C CYS A 37 4.86 1.82 5.86
N ILE A 38 5.67 2.66 5.24
CA ILE A 38 7.13 2.53 5.22
C ILE A 38 7.76 3.85 5.63
N LYS A 39 9.02 3.79 6.01
CA LYS A 39 9.88 4.95 6.21
C LYS A 39 11.11 4.79 5.32
N MET A 40 11.37 5.76 4.47
CA MET A 40 12.59 5.79 3.68
C MET A 40 13.66 6.58 4.44
N ASN A 41 14.82 5.96 4.61
CA ASN A 41 16.05 6.60 5.07
C ASN A 41 17.03 6.68 3.86
N GLU A 42 18.14 7.41 4.01
CA GLU A 42 19.08 7.73 2.91
C GLU A 42 19.48 6.52 2.05
N ASP A 43 19.68 5.34 2.65
CA ASP A 43 20.07 4.11 1.94
C ASP A 43 19.13 2.91 2.18
N ASN A 44 18.13 3.04 3.08
CA ASN A 44 17.36 1.90 3.57
C ASN A 44 15.86 2.20 3.67
N VAL A 45 15.04 1.19 3.36
CA VAL A 45 13.58 1.24 3.55
C VAL A 45 13.20 0.34 4.71
N GLU A 46 12.52 0.90 5.70
CA GLU A 46 12.05 0.15 6.87
C GLU A 46 10.51 0.16 6.95
N PRO A 47 9.87 -0.99 7.24
CA PRO A 47 8.43 -1.03 7.45
C PRO A 47 8.07 -0.38 8.78
N THR A 48 7.00 0.42 8.80
CA THR A 48 6.45 0.96 10.05
C THR A 48 5.56 -0.06 10.76
N MET A 49 5.03 0.28 11.93
CA MET A 49 4.03 -0.54 12.61
C MET A 49 2.78 -0.76 11.74
N LEU A 50 2.37 0.25 10.98
CA LEU A 50 1.24 0.18 10.04
C LEU A 50 1.56 -0.74 8.86
N GLY A 51 2.75 -0.63 8.25
CA GLY A 51 3.16 -1.52 7.16
C GLY A 51 3.30 -2.98 7.59
N SER A 52 3.77 -3.21 8.83
CA SER A 52 3.89 -4.55 9.41
C SER A 52 2.52 -5.21 9.61
N ILE A 53 1.52 -4.44 10.03
CA ILE A 53 0.12 -4.91 10.15
C ILE A 53 -0.46 -5.15 8.76
N ALA A 54 -0.25 -4.23 7.81
CA ALA A 54 -0.73 -4.36 6.43
C ALA A 54 -0.25 -5.68 5.79
N SER A 55 1.05 -5.97 5.90
CA SER A 55 1.67 -7.19 5.37
C SER A 55 1.16 -8.46 6.08
N ARG A 56 0.96 -8.41 7.40
CA ARG A 56 0.48 -9.56 8.18
C ARG A 56 -0.95 -9.96 7.83
N TYR A 57 -1.80 -8.99 7.53
CA TYR A 57 -3.23 -9.20 7.26
C TYR A 57 -3.60 -9.06 5.77
N TYR A 58 -2.62 -8.93 4.88
CA TYR A 58 -2.81 -8.72 3.44
C TYR A 58 -3.76 -7.55 3.12
N LEU A 59 -3.63 -6.45 3.86
CA LEU A 59 -4.46 -5.27 3.69
C LEU A 59 -3.84 -4.32 2.67
N SER A 60 -4.70 -3.61 1.96
CA SER A 60 -4.25 -2.50 1.11
C SER A 60 -3.67 -1.37 1.95
N TYR A 61 -2.55 -0.80 1.51
CA TYR A 61 -1.93 0.37 2.14
C TYR A 61 -2.90 1.57 2.19
N MET A 62 -3.83 1.68 1.24
CA MET A 62 -4.88 2.71 1.23
C MET A 62 -5.82 2.59 2.44
N THR A 63 -6.21 1.36 2.77
CA THR A 63 -7.04 1.07 3.94
C THR A 63 -6.30 1.44 5.22
N VAL A 64 -5.03 1.08 5.31
CA VAL A 64 -4.19 1.37 6.48
C VAL A 64 -3.86 2.86 6.61
N SER A 65 -3.68 3.59 5.50
CA SER A 65 -3.50 5.03 5.45
C SER A 65 -4.73 5.80 5.97
N MET A 66 -5.93 5.40 5.56
CA MET A 66 -7.18 5.96 6.11
C MET A 66 -7.29 5.76 7.62
N PHE A 67 -6.83 4.61 8.13
CA PHE A 67 -6.75 4.38 9.57
C PHE A 67 -5.69 5.26 10.22
N GLY A 68 -4.47 5.30 9.68
CA GLY A 68 -3.36 6.11 10.21
C GLY A 68 -3.72 7.59 10.37
N SER A 69 -4.50 8.14 9.43
CA SER A 69 -4.98 9.53 9.48
C SER A 69 -6.08 9.79 10.52
N ASN A 70 -6.79 8.75 10.98
CA ASN A 70 -7.87 8.85 11.97
C ASN A 70 -7.45 8.41 13.39
N ILE A 71 -6.20 7.97 13.56
CA ILE A 71 -5.69 7.36 14.79
C ILE A 71 -5.02 8.43 15.69
N GLY A 72 -5.68 8.76 16.80
CA GLY A 72 -5.07 9.44 17.96
C GLY A 72 -4.41 8.46 18.94
N SER A 73 -3.69 8.98 19.94
CA SER A 73 -2.70 8.33 20.82
C SER A 73 -3.09 7.05 21.59
N ASP A 74 -4.34 6.58 21.54
CA ASP A 74 -4.88 5.52 22.41
C ASP A 74 -5.26 4.21 21.68
N THR A 75 -4.67 3.93 20.52
CA THR A 75 -5.27 3.03 19.52
C THR A 75 -4.57 1.70 19.30
N SER A 76 -3.44 1.39 19.95
CA SER A 76 -2.71 0.13 19.73
C SER A 76 -3.58 -1.13 19.96
N SER A 77 -4.51 -1.10 20.92
CA SER A 77 -5.52 -2.16 21.10
C SER A 77 -6.80 -1.97 20.28
N CYS A 78 -7.17 -0.76 19.89
CA CYS A 78 -8.38 -0.50 19.09
C CYS A 78 -8.19 -0.86 17.61
N ILE A 79 -6.97 -0.73 17.07
CA ILE A 79 -6.67 -1.03 15.66
C ILE A 79 -7.05 -2.47 15.33
N SER A 80 -6.67 -3.45 16.15
CA SER A 80 -7.01 -4.86 15.89
C SER A 80 -8.52 -5.12 15.88
N TYR A 81 -9.28 -4.48 16.78
CA TYR A 81 -10.74 -4.59 16.83
C TYR A 81 -11.43 -3.88 15.66
N LEU A 82 -10.97 -2.68 15.29
CA LEU A 82 -11.52 -1.94 14.14
C LEU A 82 -11.24 -2.68 12.83
N LEU A 83 -10.07 -3.30 12.71
CA LEU A 83 -9.68 -4.08 11.54
C LEU A 83 -10.55 -5.33 11.40
N LEU A 84 -10.82 -6.03 12.52
CA LEU A 84 -11.81 -7.11 12.57
C LEU A 84 -13.22 -6.63 12.19
N LEU A 85 -13.68 -5.48 12.70
CA LEU A 85 -15.00 -4.95 12.38
C LEU A 85 -15.13 -4.56 10.90
N ASN A 86 -14.11 -3.92 10.32
CA ASN A 86 -14.13 -3.51 8.90
C ASN A 86 -14.05 -4.72 7.96
N ILE A 87 -13.23 -5.74 8.28
CA ILE A 87 -13.21 -7.01 7.52
C ILE A 87 -14.57 -7.72 7.63
N THR A 88 -15.18 -7.74 8.82
CA THR A 88 -16.49 -8.38 9.03
C THR A 88 -17.60 -7.66 8.26
N GLN A 89 -17.58 -6.32 8.21
CA GLN A 89 -18.53 -5.56 7.40
C GLN A 89 -18.33 -5.76 5.89
N PHE A 90 -17.09 -5.82 5.41
CA PHE A 90 -16.79 -6.14 4.00
C PHE A 90 -17.27 -7.56 3.63
N LEU A 91 -17.01 -8.56 4.48
CA LEU A 91 -17.49 -9.94 4.26
C LEU A 91 -19.01 -10.08 4.37
N CYS A 92 -19.64 -9.36 5.30
CA CYS A 92 -21.11 -9.33 5.45
C CYS A 92 -21.79 -8.60 4.28
N GLY A 93 -21.13 -7.59 3.69
CA GLY A 93 -21.60 -6.93 2.47
C GLY A 93 -21.50 -7.82 1.23
N ILE A 94 -20.46 -8.65 1.13
CA ILE A 94 -20.26 -9.57 -0.01
C ILE A 94 -21.20 -10.79 0.06
N THR A 95 -21.65 -11.21 1.25
CA THR A 95 -22.61 -12.33 1.39
C THR A 95 -24.09 -11.92 1.20
N ARG A 96 -24.36 -10.64 0.93
CA ARG A 96 -25.71 -10.11 0.70
C ARG A 96 -25.93 -9.65 -0.76
N GLN A 97 -25.14 -10.19 -1.69
CA GLN A 97 -25.39 -10.13 -3.14
C GLN A 97 -25.51 -11.54 -3.71
#